data_AF-A0A9E1HI48-F1
#
_entry.id   AF-A0A9E1HI48-F1
#
_cell.length_a   1.000
_cell.length_b   1.000
_cell.length_c   1.000
_cell.angle_alpha   90.00
_cell.angle_beta   90.00
_cell.angle_gamma   90.00
#
_symmetry.space_group_name_H-M   'P 1'
#
loop_
_entity.id
_entity.type
_entity.pdbx_description
1 polymer ?
#
loop_
_entity_poly.entity_id
_entity_poly.type
_entity_poly.pdbx_seq_one_letter_code
_entity_poly.pdbx_strand_id
1 'polypeptide(L)'
;LSYVKEQQFAPLRIEKLADAKHIFSHIEWRMSGYAILVEEAGFAAEGEPESGNGRTPEEKADGEGGLIFVDAWDARERYAIPSAFSAYAGYLKKEFDEEEKR
;
A
#
# COMPACT_ATOMS: atom_id res chain seq x y z
N LEU A 1 -5.47 -14.03 -0.37
CA LEU A 1 -6.55 -13.75 0.59
C LEU A 1 -6.09 -13.97 2.03
N SER A 2 -5.52 -15.14 2.37
CA SER A 2 -5.08 -15.45 3.74
C SER A 2 -4.08 -14.42 4.31
N TYR A 3 -3.08 -14.01 3.51
CA TYR A 3 -2.11 -13.00 3.93
C TYR A 3 -2.74 -11.68 4.40
N VAL A 4 -3.71 -11.13 3.64
CA VAL A 4 -4.37 -9.86 4.01
C VAL A 4 -5.17 -10.00 5.31
N LYS A 5 -5.79 -11.16 5.52
CA LYS A 5 -6.52 -11.48 6.75
C LYS A 5 -5.60 -11.70 7.95
N GLU A 6 -4.42 -12.30 7.72
CA GLU A 6 -3.36 -12.45 8.75
C GLU A 6 -2.84 -11.08 9.21
N GLN A 7 -2.85 -10.08 8.32
CA GLN A 7 -2.58 -8.67 8.64
C GLN A 7 -3.77 -7.95 9.31
N GLN A 8 -4.80 -8.69 9.72
CA GLN A 8 -6.02 -8.18 10.38
C GLN A 8 -6.90 -7.25 9.55
N PHE A 9 -6.71 -7.20 8.22
CA PHE A 9 -7.59 -6.46 7.33
C PHE A 9 -8.73 -7.33 6.80
N ALA A 10 -9.89 -6.70 6.58
CA ALA A 10 -11.01 -7.28 5.87
C ALA A 10 -10.96 -6.86 4.38
N PRO A 11 -10.50 -7.71 3.45
CA PRO A 11 -10.44 -7.35 2.03
C PRO A 11 -11.83 -7.29 1.40
N LEU A 12 -12.14 -6.17 0.77
CA LEU A 12 -13.37 -5.92 0.00
C LEU A 12 -13.19 -6.30 -1.47
N ARG A 13 -12.04 -5.94 -2.07
CA ARG A 13 -11.71 -6.25 -3.48
C ARG A 13 -10.24 -6.56 -3.62
N ILE A 14 -9.90 -7.54 -4.46
CA ILE A 14 -8.52 -7.84 -4.86
C ILE A 14 -8.47 -7.89 -6.38
N GLU A 15 -7.67 -7.01 -6.97
CA GLU A 15 -7.45 -6.93 -8.40
C GLU A 15 -5.99 -7.30 -8.71
N LYS A 16 -5.78 -8.34 -9.53
CA LYS A 16 -4.45 -8.65 -10.03
C LYS A 16 -4.03 -7.60 -11.06
N LEU A 17 -2.87 -6.99 -10.85
CA LEU A 17 -2.31 -6.01 -11.76
C LEU A 17 -1.53 -6.68 -12.88
N ALA A 18 -1.25 -5.92 -13.94
CA ALA A 18 -0.36 -6.38 -15.00
C ALA A 18 1.00 -6.79 -14.44
N ASP A 19 1.52 -7.93 -14.88
CA ASP A 19 2.87 -8.35 -14.50
C ASP A 19 3.88 -7.31 -15.03
N ALA A 20 4.91 -7.04 -14.23
CA ALA A 20 5.94 -6.06 -14.55
C ALA A 20 7.33 -6.68 -14.41
N LYS A 21 8.33 -6.03 -15.01
CA LYS A 21 9.72 -6.40 -14.78
C LYS A 21 10.55 -5.17 -14.45
N HIS A 22 11.55 -5.36 -13.61
CA HIS A 22 12.57 -4.35 -13.35
C HIS A 22 13.95 -4.96 -13.60
N ILE A 23 14.80 -4.23 -14.29
CA ILE A 23 16.14 -4.70 -14.67
C ILE A 23 17.15 -3.87 -13.89
N PHE A 24 17.86 -4.53 -12.98
CA PHE A 24 19.08 -4.03 -12.37
C PHE A 24 20.28 -4.42 -13.24
N SER A 25 21.47 -3.92 -12.91
CA SER A 25 22.69 -4.22 -13.67
C SER A 25 22.97 -5.72 -13.82
N HIS A 26 22.59 -6.54 -12.84
CA HIS A 26 22.92 -7.98 -12.81
C HIS A 26 21.73 -8.89 -12.52
N ILE A 27 20.53 -8.34 -12.29
CA ILE A 27 19.37 -9.11 -11.84
C ILE A 27 18.13 -8.56 -12.55
N GLU A 28 17.30 -9.47 -13.08
CA GLU A 28 15.94 -9.15 -13.52
C GLU A 28 14.96 -9.59 -12.43
N TRP A 29 14.12 -8.66 -11.99
CA TRP A 29 12.95 -8.98 -11.19
C TRP A 29 11.74 -9.13 -12.10
N ARG A 30 11.00 -10.22 -11.91
CA ARG A 30 9.66 -10.42 -12.45
C ARG A 30 8.68 -10.24 -11.32
N MET A 31 7.85 -9.22 -11.43
CA MET A 31 6.97 -8.74 -10.38
C MET A 31 5.52 -9.05 -10.77
N SER A 32 4.74 -9.46 -9.78
CA SER A 32 3.28 -9.48 -9.85
C SER A 32 2.73 -8.53 -8.78
N GLY A 33 1.83 -7.63 -9.19
CA GLY A 33 1.19 -6.67 -8.30
C GLY A 33 -0.28 -7.02 -8.03
N TYR A 34 -0.80 -6.55 -6.90
CA TYR A 34 -2.22 -6.63 -6.56
C TYR A 34 -2.67 -5.28 -5.99
N ALA A 35 -3.80 -4.76 -6.45
CA ALA A 35 -4.52 -3.67 -5.79
C ALA A 35 -5.58 -4.27 -4.86
N ILE A 36 -5.59 -3.85 -3.60
CA ILE A 36 -6.44 -4.43 -2.56
C ILE A 36 -7.21 -3.31 -1.90
N LEU A 37 -8.53 -3.35 -2.04
CA LEU A 37 -9.44 -2.50 -1.27
C LEU A 37 -9.79 -3.24 0.02
N VAL A 38 -9.67 -2.57 1.15
CA VAL A 38 -9.96 -3.12 2.48
C VAL A 38 -11.00 -2.26 3.20
N GLU A 39 -11.70 -2.84 4.16
CA GLU A 39 -12.63 -2.11 5.01
C GLU A 39 -11.88 -1.21 6.02
N GLU A 40 -12.40 0.01 6.21
CA GLU A 40 -11.79 1.01 7.09
C GLU A 40 -11.76 0.57 8.56
N ALA A 41 -12.74 -0.22 8.99
CA ALA A 41 -12.82 -0.76 10.35
C ALA A 41 -11.61 -1.62 10.76
N GLY A 42 -10.82 -2.13 9.80
CA GLY A 42 -9.59 -2.87 10.06
C GLY A 42 -8.38 -2.00 10.46
N PHE A 43 -8.49 -0.67 10.38
CA PHE A 43 -7.41 0.25 10.75
C PHE A 43 -7.35 0.52 12.27
N ALA A 44 -8.46 0.36 12.99
CA ALA A 44 -8.59 0.69 14.41
C ALA A 44 -8.21 -0.46 15.38
N ALA A 45 -7.21 -1.28 15.05
CA ALA A 45 -6.73 -2.31 15.96
C ALA A 45 -5.75 -1.72 17.00
N GLU A 46 -6.30 -1.42 18.17
CA GLU A 46 -5.67 -1.16 19.48
C GLU A 46 -4.35 -0.36 19.47
N GLY A 47 -4.47 0.97 19.56
CA GLY A 47 -3.35 1.84 19.95
C GLY A 47 -3.23 3.19 19.26
N GLU A 48 -4.22 3.65 18.48
CA GLU A 48 -4.11 4.98 17.87
C GLU A 48 -4.22 6.11 18.90
N PRO A 49 -3.30 7.09 18.93
CA PRO A 49 -3.57 8.37 19.56
C PRO A 49 -4.57 9.15 18.70
N GLU A 50 -5.57 9.71 19.38
CA GLU A 50 -6.58 10.61 18.82
C GLU A 50 -5.90 11.87 18.25
N SER A 51 -5.54 11.87 16.96
CA SER A 51 -5.39 13.06 16.09
C SER A 51 -4.37 12.81 14.97
N GLY A 52 -4.86 12.54 13.75
CA GLY A 52 -4.20 12.86 12.47
C GLY A 52 -2.88 12.15 12.14
N ASN A 53 -2.86 11.38 11.04
CA ASN A 53 -1.67 10.74 10.45
C ASN A 53 -0.81 9.96 11.48
N GLY A 54 -1.26 8.76 11.88
CA GLY A 54 -0.71 8.04 13.03
C GLY A 54 -0.16 6.64 12.80
N ARG A 55 0.85 6.47 11.95
CA ARG A 55 1.98 5.57 12.28
C ARG A 55 3.26 6.28 11.85
N THR A 56 3.94 6.91 12.80
CA THR A 56 5.32 7.34 12.59
C THR A 56 6.20 6.09 12.45
N PRO A 57 7.22 6.08 11.58
CA PRO A 57 8.11 4.93 11.38
C PRO A 57 8.90 4.48 12.62
N GLU A 58 8.74 5.14 13.77
CA GLU A 58 9.63 4.98 14.91
C GLU A 58 9.25 3.84 15.86
N GLU A 59 8.04 3.26 15.77
CA GLU A 59 7.58 2.29 16.78
C GLU A 59 7.65 0.80 16.42
N LYS A 60 8.18 0.39 15.26
CA LYS A 60 8.58 -1.02 15.01
C LYS A 60 9.83 -1.11 14.15
N ALA A 61 10.96 -0.76 14.76
CA ALA A 61 12.31 -0.96 14.21
C ALA A 61 12.91 -2.32 14.63
N ASP A 62 12.07 -3.32 14.88
CA ASP A 62 12.40 -4.70 15.23
C ASP A 62 12.05 -5.65 14.08
N GLY A 63 12.51 -5.34 12.87
CA GLY A 63 12.57 -6.28 11.74
C GLY A 63 11.22 -6.73 11.12
N GLU A 64 10.11 -6.45 11.79
CA GLU A 64 8.75 -6.71 11.31
C GLU A 64 8.15 -5.39 10.79
N GLY A 65 8.46 -5.07 9.53
CA GLY A 65 8.07 -3.81 8.90
C GLY A 65 6.56 -3.56 8.98
N GLY A 66 6.16 -2.62 9.84
CA GLY A 66 4.77 -2.18 9.98
C GLY A 66 4.26 -1.44 8.75
N LEU A 67 2.95 -1.52 8.51
CA LEU A 67 2.27 -0.78 7.45
C LEU A 67 1.94 0.64 7.91
N ILE A 68 2.12 1.63 7.03
CA ILE A 68 1.74 3.03 7.23
C ILE A 68 0.66 3.37 6.20
N PHE A 69 -0.42 4.00 6.65
CA PHE A 69 -1.49 4.49 5.79
C PHE A 69 -1.26 5.95 5.45
N VAL A 70 -1.26 6.26 4.16
CA VAL A 70 -0.98 7.58 3.61
C VAL A 70 -1.95 7.82 2.45
N ASP A 71 -2.33 9.07 2.26
CA ASP A 71 -3.02 9.46 1.04
C ASP A 71 -2.07 9.39 -0.17
N ALA A 72 -2.64 9.40 -1.37
CA ALA A 72 -1.87 9.27 -2.61
C ALA A 72 -0.91 10.45 -2.87
N TRP A 73 -1.22 11.64 -2.34
CA TRP A 73 -0.36 12.80 -2.46
C TRP A 73 0.87 12.66 -1.56
N ASP A 74 0.66 12.34 -0.29
CA ASP A 74 1.73 12.08 0.67
C ASP A 74 2.63 10.92 0.22
N ALA A 75 2.05 9.82 -0.26
CA ALA A 75 2.79 8.69 -0.81
C ALA A 75 3.76 9.09 -1.94
N ARG A 76 3.34 10.05 -2.77
CA ARG A 76 4.12 10.52 -3.92
C ARG A 76 5.22 11.50 -3.52
N GLU A 77 4.93 12.41 -2.60
CA GLU A 77 5.80 13.56 -2.33
C GLU A 77 6.67 13.37 -1.08
N ARG A 78 6.24 12.53 -0.12
CA ARG A 78 6.92 12.39 1.18
C ARG A 78 7.58 11.03 1.39
N TYR A 79 7.19 10.01 0.64
CA TYR A 79 7.73 8.66 0.79
C TYR A 79 8.60 8.24 -0.40
N ALA A 80 9.77 7.68 -0.10
CA ALA A 80 10.66 7.14 -1.12
C ALA A 80 10.11 5.81 -1.66
N ILE A 81 9.49 5.85 -2.84
CA ILE A 81 9.07 4.64 -3.56
C ILE A 81 10.25 4.14 -4.43
N PRO A 82 10.75 2.90 -4.24
CA PRO A 82 11.82 2.39 -5.08
C PRO A 82 11.40 2.30 -6.55
N SER A 83 12.31 2.60 -7.47
CA SER A 83 12.04 2.70 -8.90
C SER A 83 11.41 1.43 -9.52
N ALA A 84 11.69 0.25 -8.97
CA ALA A 84 11.05 -1.00 -9.37
C ALA A 84 9.51 -0.94 -9.26
N PHE A 85 8.98 -0.28 -8.24
CA PHE A 85 7.54 -0.20 -8.01
C PHE A 85 6.85 0.87 -8.86
N SER A 86 7.60 1.71 -9.60
CA SER A 86 7.03 2.72 -10.49
C SER A 86 6.08 2.15 -11.54
N ALA A 87 6.28 0.88 -11.94
CA ALA A 87 5.38 0.14 -12.84
C ALA A 87 3.93 0.07 -12.32
N TYR A 88 3.72 0.20 -11.01
CA TYR A 88 2.40 0.15 -10.37
C TYR A 88 1.91 1.53 -9.90
N ALA A 89 2.71 2.60 -10.00
CA ALA A 89 2.34 3.93 -9.50
C ALA A 89 1.08 4.50 -10.17
N GLY A 90 0.73 4.06 -11.39
CA GLY A 90 -0.50 4.44 -12.06
C GLY A 90 -1.79 4.01 -11.33
N TYR A 91 -1.72 2.94 -10.52
CA TYR A 91 -2.89 2.46 -9.76
C TYR A 91 -3.20 3.32 -8.54
N LEU A 92 -2.23 4.08 -8.01
CA LEU A 92 -2.46 5.05 -6.93
C LEU A 92 -3.35 6.22 -7.38
N LYS A 93 -3.44 6.47 -8.69
CA LYS A 93 -4.24 7.57 -9.26
C LYS A 93 -5.66 7.16 -9.63
N LYS A 94 -5.90 5.87 -9.88
CA LYS A 94 -7.19 5.37 -10.40
C LYS A 94 -8.34 5.54 -9.41
N GLU A 95 -8.07 5.64 -8.11
CA GLU A 95 -9.13 5.79 -7.10
C GLU A 95 -9.78 7.18 -7.11
N PHE A 96 -9.15 8.20 -7.72
CA PHE A 96 -9.73 9.55 -7.79
C PHE A 96 -10.82 9.71 -8.85
N ASP A 97 -10.83 8.90 -9.92
CA ASP A 97 -11.74 9.11 -11.05
C ASP A 97 -13.08 8.35 -10.92
N GLU A 98 -13.17 7.35 -10.04
CA GLU A 98 -14.40 6.53 -9.88
C GLU A 98 -15.34 7.01 -8.76
N GLU A 99 -14.83 7.72 -7.74
CA GLU A 99 -15.68 8.34 -6.71
C GLU A 99 -16.42 9.60 -7.22
N GLU A 100 -15.87 10.34 -8.19
CA GLU A 100 -16.50 11.55 -8.72
C GLU A 100 -17.68 11.27 -9.69
N LYS A 101 -17.93 9.99 -10.02
CA LYS A 101 -19.02 9.55 -10.91
C LYS A 101 -20.23 8.95 -10.20
N ARG A 102 -20.28 8.99 -8.86
CA ARG A 102 -21.40 8.50 -8.06
C ARG A 102 -22.12 9.63 -7.34
#